data_AF-A0A0D7KN28-F1
#
_entry.id   AF-A0A0D7KN28-F1
#
_cell.length_a   1.000
_cell.length_b   1.000
_cell.length_c   1.000
_cell.angle_alpha   90.00
_cell.angle_beta   90.00
_cell.angle_gamma   90.00
#
_symmetry.space_group_name_H-M   'P 1'
#
loop_
_entity.id
_entity.type
_entity.pdbx_description
1 polymer ?
#
loop_
_entity_poly.entity_id
_entity_poly.type
_entity_poly.pdbx_seq_one_letter_code
_entity_poly.pdbx_strand_id
1 'polypeptide(L)'
;IEQLVDRGKSVNDIIEHTASTVRHAQLEADEGERIMRTYIERIQDIDHNALLMKGHVDQLKDTSAQIRTIVSAVKEIAGQTKLLSLNASIEAARAGEHGAGFAVVAKEVNKLADHTKDTVAHIEELVGNSNLATNAVVYNIEVVKSSVGTVRGQADAAGNAFQQIVDHVEHSTSNMVHIQGEMSDLLQMISHIHEATAEVAASAEQLNRTTKHL
;
A
#
# COMPACT_ATOMS: atom_id res chain seq x y z
N ILE A 1 60.92 6.01 1.85
CA ILE A 1 60.29 6.66 0.67
C ILE A 1 59.47 5.65 -0.12
N GLU A 2 60.05 4.51 -0.55
CA GLU A 2 59.27 3.43 -1.20
C GLU A 2 58.04 2.98 -0.39
N GLN A 3 58.18 2.72 0.93
CA GLN A 3 57.04 2.39 1.79
C GLN A 3 55.95 3.48 1.85
N LEU A 4 56.31 4.76 1.70
CA LEU A 4 55.34 5.86 1.72
C LEU A 4 54.60 5.97 0.38
N VAL A 5 55.31 5.77 -0.74
CA VAL A 5 54.71 5.69 -2.08
C VAL A 5 53.75 4.51 -2.17
N ASP A 6 54.14 3.35 -1.64
CA ASP A 6 53.30 2.14 -1.63
C ASP A 6 52.03 2.33 -0.78
N ARG A 7 52.16 2.95 0.41
CA ARG A 7 51.00 3.36 1.22
C ARG A 7 50.09 4.34 0.48
N GLY A 8 50.65 5.30 -0.27
CA GLY A 8 49.85 6.25 -1.02
C GLY A 8 49.04 5.60 -2.15
N LYS A 9 49.64 4.63 -2.85
CA LYS A 9 48.92 3.79 -3.83
C LYS A 9 47.80 2.99 -3.18
N SER A 10 48.07 2.38 -2.03
CA SER A 10 47.05 1.63 -1.28
C SER A 10 45.86 2.50 -0.86
N VAL A 11 46.08 3.78 -0.49
CA VAL A 11 44.98 4.72 -0.22
C VAL A 11 44.18 5.02 -1.49
N ASN A 12 44.85 5.17 -2.64
CA ASN A 12 44.15 5.39 -3.91
C ASN A 12 43.29 4.18 -4.31
N ASP A 13 43.78 2.95 -4.10
CA ASP A 13 43.00 1.72 -4.31
C ASP A 13 41.76 1.66 -3.40
N ILE A 14 41.90 2.11 -2.14
CA ILE A 14 40.77 2.22 -1.21
C ILE A 14 39.75 3.24 -1.73
N ILE A 15 40.17 4.41 -2.22
CA ILE A 15 39.29 5.43 -2.79
C ILE A 15 38.51 4.86 -3.99
N GLU A 16 39.17 4.13 -4.90
CA GLU A 16 38.51 3.52 -6.05
C GLU A 16 37.47 2.47 -5.62
N HIS A 17 37.80 1.64 -4.63
CA HIS A 17 36.87 0.66 -4.08
C HIS A 17 35.67 1.36 -3.41
N THR A 18 35.91 2.36 -2.55
CA THR A 18 34.84 3.13 -1.90
C THR A 18 33.98 3.86 -2.91
N ALA A 19 34.56 4.40 -3.99
CA ALA A 19 33.81 5.05 -5.06
C ALA A 19 32.86 4.06 -5.77
N SER A 20 33.29 2.82 -5.96
CA SER A 20 32.43 1.75 -6.46
C SER A 20 31.28 1.45 -5.48
N THR A 21 31.57 1.28 -4.19
CA THR A 21 30.54 1.02 -3.16
C THR A 21 29.51 2.15 -3.07
N VAL A 22 29.96 3.41 -3.10
CA VAL A 22 29.09 4.59 -3.06
C VAL A 22 28.21 4.66 -4.31
N ARG A 23 28.74 4.33 -5.50
CA ARG A 23 27.94 4.24 -6.73
C ARG A 23 26.87 3.16 -6.63
N HIS A 24 27.19 2.00 -6.06
CA HIS A 24 26.20 0.94 -5.83
C HIS A 24 25.11 1.39 -4.84
N ALA A 25 25.49 2.05 -3.74
CA ALA A 25 24.53 2.59 -2.77
C ALA A 25 23.60 3.64 -3.40
N GLN A 26 24.10 4.49 -4.29
CA GLN A 26 23.28 5.45 -5.05
C GLN A 26 22.22 4.73 -5.89
N LEU A 27 22.62 3.72 -6.67
CA LEU A 27 21.71 2.97 -7.53
C LEU A 27 20.63 2.25 -6.72
N GLU A 28 20.98 1.67 -5.58
CA GLU A 28 20.01 1.03 -4.68
C GLU A 28 19.06 2.03 -4.03
N ALA A 29 19.54 3.22 -3.66
CA ALA A 29 18.72 4.29 -3.10
C ALA A 29 17.73 4.85 -4.12
N ASP A 30 18.19 5.16 -5.34
CA ASP A 30 17.36 5.65 -6.45
C ASP A 30 16.26 4.64 -6.81
N GLU A 31 16.63 3.35 -6.86
CA GLU A 31 15.66 2.28 -7.08
C GLU A 31 14.67 2.17 -5.91
N GLY A 32 15.15 2.30 -4.67
CA GLY A 32 14.32 2.38 -3.46
C GLY A 32 13.29 3.50 -3.53
N GLU A 33 13.68 4.71 -3.90
CA GLU A 33 12.77 5.84 -4.10
C GLU A 33 11.73 5.57 -5.19
N ARG A 34 12.15 4.98 -6.31
CA ARG A 34 11.26 4.62 -7.42
C ARG A 34 10.22 3.60 -6.98
N ILE A 35 10.64 2.59 -6.23
CA ILE A 35 9.74 1.58 -5.65
C ILE A 35 8.76 2.26 -4.67
N MET A 36 9.23 3.15 -3.79
CA MET A 36 8.36 3.86 -2.84
C MET A 36 7.34 4.76 -3.54
N ARG A 37 7.72 5.47 -4.60
CA ARG A 37 6.79 6.27 -5.41
C ARG A 37 5.69 5.41 -6.01
N THR A 38 6.08 4.29 -6.63
CA THR A 38 5.12 3.32 -7.18
C THR A 38 4.21 2.76 -6.08
N TYR A 39 4.78 2.50 -4.90
CA TYR A 39 4.02 1.98 -3.75
C TYR A 39 2.99 2.99 -3.25
N ILE A 40 3.33 4.28 -3.18
CA ILE A 40 2.39 5.36 -2.85
C ILE A 40 1.25 5.46 -3.87
N GLU A 41 1.53 5.35 -5.16
CA GLU A 41 0.50 5.32 -6.22
C GLU A 41 -0.46 4.14 -6.01
N ARG A 42 0.06 2.94 -5.71
CA ARG A 42 -0.78 1.76 -5.41
C ARG A 42 -1.65 1.95 -4.17
N ILE A 43 -1.15 2.63 -3.15
CA ILE A 43 -1.92 2.97 -1.94
C ILE A 43 -3.08 3.93 -2.29
N GLN A 44 -2.86 4.88 -3.20
CA GLN A 44 -3.92 5.77 -3.69
C GLN A 44 -4.99 5.01 -4.47
N ASP A 45 -4.60 4.03 -5.30
CA ASP A 45 -5.56 3.15 -5.98
C ASP A 45 -6.43 2.38 -4.97
N ILE A 46 -5.86 1.90 -3.87
CA ILE A 46 -6.60 1.18 -2.82
C ILE A 46 -7.60 2.12 -2.13
N ASP A 47 -7.20 3.35 -1.80
CA ASP A 47 -8.10 4.35 -1.19
C ASP A 47 -9.27 4.69 -2.13
N HIS A 48 -8.99 4.87 -3.42
CA HIS A 48 -10.02 5.11 -4.43
C HIS A 48 -11.00 3.94 -4.54
N ASN A 49 -10.49 2.71 -4.61
CA ASN A 49 -11.33 1.50 -4.67
C ASN A 49 -12.19 1.32 -3.42
N ALA A 50 -11.65 1.62 -2.22
CA ALA A 50 -12.42 1.60 -0.99
C ALA A 50 -13.59 2.60 -1.02
N LEU A 51 -13.39 3.77 -1.62
CA LEU A 51 -14.42 4.78 -1.79
C LEU A 51 -15.50 4.35 -2.80
N LEU A 52 -15.12 3.71 -3.90
CA LEU A 52 -16.06 3.11 -4.85
C LEU A 52 -16.88 1.99 -4.21
N MET A 53 -16.24 1.10 -3.45
CA MET A 53 -16.93 0.02 -2.71
C MET A 53 -17.96 0.58 -1.74
N LYS A 54 -17.64 1.68 -1.06
CA LYS A 54 -18.59 2.37 -0.18
C LYS A 54 -19.84 2.84 -0.94
N GLY A 55 -19.65 3.44 -2.11
CA GLY A 55 -20.77 3.85 -2.98
C GLY A 55 -21.65 2.67 -3.43
N HIS A 56 -21.06 1.53 -3.80
CA HIS A 56 -21.82 0.33 -4.16
C HIS A 56 -22.60 -0.25 -2.97
N VAL A 57 -22.00 -0.21 -1.78
CA VAL A 57 -22.66 -0.63 -0.54
C VAL A 57 -23.84 0.27 -0.18
N ASP A 58 -23.69 1.59 -0.34
CA ASP A 58 -24.79 2.54 -0.12
C ASP A 58 -25.95 2.27 -1.11
N GLN A 59 -25.65 2.02 -2.39
CA GLN A 59 -26.66 1.63 -3.38
C GLN A 59 -27.36 0.31 -3.02
N LEU A 60 -26.63 -0.67 -2.49
CA LEU A 60 -27.19 -1.94 -2.04
C LEU A 60 -28.13 -1.74 -0.84
N LYS A 61 -27.78 -0.84 0.08
CA LYS A 61 -28.61 -0.48 1.23
C LYS A 61 -29.92 0.18 0.80
N ASP A 62 -29.86 1.09 -0.17
CA ASP A 62 -31.04 1.74 -0.74
C ASP A 62 -31.94 0.73 -1.46
N THR A 63 -31.36 -0.14 -2.27
CA THR A 63 -32.10 -1.22 -2.96
C THR A 63 -32.76 -2.15 -1.94
N SER A 64 -32.05 -2.52 -0.88
CA SER A 64 -32.59 -3.35 0.20
C SER A 64 -33.74 -2.66 0.95
N ALA A 65 -33.69 -1.33 1.10
CA ALA A 65 -34.78 -0.55 1.68
C ALA A 65 -36.03 -0.56 0.79
N GLN A 66 -35.85 -0.39 -0.53
CA GLN A 66 -36.94 -0.47 -1.50
C GLN A 66 -37.58 -1.88 -1.50
N ILE A 67 -36.78 -2.94 -1.44
CA ILE A 67 -37.29 -4.31 -1.34
C ILE A 67 -38.13 -4.47 -0.07
N ARG A 68 -37.70 -3.95 1.09
CA ARG A 68 -38.50 -3.99 2.33
C ARG A 68 -39.86 -3.32 2.16
N THR A 69 -39.92 -2.18 1.48
CA THR A 69 -41.19 -1.50 1.19
C THR A 69 -42.12 -2.36 0.33
N ILE A 70 -41.58 -2.98 -0.74
CA ILE A 70 -42.35 -3.86 -1.62
C ILE A 70 -42.86 -5.09 -0.85
N VAL A 71 -41.98 -5.75 -0.11
CA VAL A 71 -42.29 -6.91 0.73
C VAL A 71 -43.41 -6.56 1.73
N SER A 72 -43.34 -5.41 2.39
CA SER A 72 -44.39 -4.96 3.31
C SER A 72 -45.73 -4.78 2.61
N ALA A 73 -45.75 -4.21 1.40
CA ALA A 73 -46.97 -4.05 0.62
C ALA A 73 -47.56 -5.41 0.19
N VAL A 74 -46.73 -6.36 -0.24
CA VAL A 74 -47.19 -7.72 -0.60
C VAL A 74 -47.75 -8.44 0.63
N LYS A 75 -47.14 -8.28 1.81
CA LYS A 75 -47.64 -8.82 3.08
C LYS A 75 -49.04 -8.31 3.39
N GLU A 76 -49.28 -7.01 3.18
CA GLU A 76 -50.59 -6.38 3.36
C GLU A 76 -51.60 -6.93 2.36
N ILE A 77 -51.26 -7.00 1.06
CA ILE A 77 -52.11 -7.57 0.01
C ILE A 77 -52.49 -9.03 0.33
N ALA A 78 -51.54 -9.84 0.78
CA ALA A 78 -51.80 -11.21 1.18
C ALA A 78 -52.75 -11.26 2.40
N GLY A 79 -52.59 -10.35 3.36
CA GLY A 79 -53.52 -10.18 4.49
C GLY A 79 -54.94 -9.81 4.06
N GLN A 80 -55.09 -8.85 3.16
CA GLN A 80 -56.39 -8.45 2.61
C GLN A 80 -57.02 -9.57 1.79
N THR A 81 -56.25 -10.26 0.94
CA THR A 81 -56.71 -11.40 0.14
C THR A 81 -57.21 -12.53 1.02
N LYS A 82 -56.51 -12.80 2.13
CA LYS A 82 -56.92 -13.79 3.14
C LYS A 82 -58.28 -13.46 3.75
N LEU A 83 -58.51 -12.19 4.11
CA LEU A 83 -59.78 -11.72 4.65
C LEU A 83 -60.90 -11.80 3.61
N LEU A 84 -60.61 -11.41 2.36
CA LEU A 84 -61.57 -11.47 1.26
C LEU A 84 -62.01 -12.91 0.97
N SER A 85 -61.07 -13.85 0.97
CA SER A 85 -61.36 -15.26 0.73
C SER A 85 -62.11 -15.91 1.90
N LEU A 86 -61.89 -15.45 3.14
CA LEU A 86 -62.67 -15.86 4.30
C LEU A 86 -64.12 -15.39 4.17
N ASN A 87 -64.35 -14.13 3.82
CA ASN A 87 -65.68 -13.60 3.57
C ASN A 87 -66.41 -14.36 2.45
N ALA A 88 -65.69 -14.65 1.36
CA ALA A 88 -66.23 -15.46 0.26
C ALA A 88 -66.59 -16.89 0.70
N SER A 89 -65.79 -17.50 1.58
CA SER A 89 -66.06 -18.83 2.14
C SER A 89 -67.32 -18.83 3.02
N ILE A 90 -67.52 -17.77 3.81
CA ILE A 90 -68.72 -17.58 4.63
C ILE A 90 -69.97 -17.42 3.76
N GLU A 91 -69.91 -16.58 2.73
CA GLU A 91 -71.06 -16.35 1.85
C GLU A 91 -71.39 -17.58 0.99
N ALA A 92 -70.36 -18.32 0.56
CA ALA A 92 -70.53 -19.59 -0.14
C ALA A 92 -71.23 -20.64 0.75
N ALA A 93 -70.87 -20.72 2.05
CA ALA A 93 -71.57 -21.59 3.00
C ALA A 93 -73.03 -21.15 3.20
N ARG A 94 -73.29 -19.84 3.20
CA ARG A 94 -74.64 -19.27 3.35
C ARG A 94 -75.55 -19.57 2.16
N ALA A 95 -75.00 -19.66 0.95
CA ALA A 95 -75.72 -20.03 -0.27
C ALA A 95 -76.06 -21.54 -0.37
N GLY A 96 -75.61 -22.36 0.59
CA GLY A 96 -75.89 -23.80 0.62
C GLY A 96 -75.32 -24.54 -0.59
N GLU A 97 -76.12 -25.39 -1.22
CA GLU A 97 -75.67 -26.18 -2.39
C GLU A 97 -75.25 -25.31 -3.58
N HIS A 98 -75.89 -24.15 -3.76
CA HIS A 98 -75.55 -23.22 -4.85
C HIS A 98 -74.17 -22.57 -4.69
N GLY A 99 -73.62 -22.57 -3.46
CA GLY A 99 -72.30 -21.99 -3.14
C GLY A 99 -71.15 -23.00 -3.13
N ALA A 100 -71.41 -24.30 -3.32
CA ALA A 100 -70.41 -25.35 -3.12
C ALA A 100 -69.14 -25.17 -3.99
N GLY A 101 -69.30 -24.79 -5.27
CA GLY A 101 -68.17 -24.50 -6.16
C GLY A 101 -67.38 -23.26 -5.73
N PHE A 102 -68.06 -22.21 -5.29
CA PHE A 102 -67.43 -20.98 -4.77
C PHE A 102 -66.65 -21.24 -3.47
N ALA A 103 -67.13 -22.12 -2.59
CA ALA A 103 -66.45 -22.48 -1.35
C ALA A 103 -65.08 -23.12 -1.62
N VAL A 104 -64.97 -23.97 -2.65
CA VAL A 104 -63.69 -24.59 -3.04
C VAL A 104 -62.70 -23.53 -3.51
N VAL A 105 -63.13 -22.61 -4.38
CA VAL A 105 -62.28 -21.51 -4.87
C VAL A 105 -61.83 -20.61 -3.71
N ALA A 106 -62.76 -20.25 -2.82
CA ALA A 106 -62.46 -19.40 -1.67
C ALA A 106 -61.43 -20.03 -0.72
N LYS A 107 -61.51 -21.36 -0.50
CA LYS A 107 -60.52 -22.12 0.27
C LYS A 107 -59.15 -22.15 -0.41
N GLU A 108 -59.09 -22.27 -1.73
CA GLU A 108 -57.83 -22.30 -2.45
C GLU A 108 -57.14 -20.93 -2.46
N VAL A 109 -57.90 -19.85 -2.66
CA VAL A 109 -57.40 -18.46 -2.51
C VAL A 109 -56.89 -18.23 -1.08
N ASN A 110 -57.58 -18.77 -0.07
CA ASN A 110 -57.20 -18.66 1.34
C ASN A 110 -55.83 -19.30 1.63
N LYS A 111 -55.56 -20.47 1.04
CA LYS A 111 -54.25 -21.13 1.14
C LYS A 111 -53.17 -20.37 0.37
N LEU A 112 -53.49 -19.86 -0.81
CA LEU A 112 -52.55 -19.10 -1.63
C LEU A 112 -52.10 -17.82 -0.92
N ALA A 113 -53.02 -17.16 -0.20
CA ALA A 113 -52.72 -16.02 0.65
C ALA A 113 -51.80 -16.36 1.83
N ASP A 114 -51.98 -17.51 2.49
CA ASP A 114 -51.05 -17.97 3.54
C ASP A 114 -49.67 -18.28 2.98
N HIS A 115 -49.61 -19.05 1.89
CA HIS A 115 -48.35 -19.37 1.22
C HIS A 115 -47.60 -18.11 0.76
N THR A 116 -48.33 -17.09 0.32
CA THR A 116 -47.75 -15.78 -0.02
C THR A 116 -47.15 -15.10 1.21
N LYS A 117 -47.83 -15.12 2.36
CA LYS A 117 -47.28 -14.56 3.61
C LYS A 117 -46.01 -15.27 4.06
N ASP A 118 -45.99 -16.60 3.99
CA ASP A 118 -44.82 -17.40 4.38
C ASP A 118 -43.63 -17.10 3.46
N THR A 119 -43.88 -16.99 2.16
CA THR A 119 -42.86 -16.60 1.17
C THR A 119 -42.31 -15.21 1.46
N VAL A 120 -43.18 -14.24 1.75
CA VAL A 120 -42.79 -12.87 2.08
C VAL A 120 -41.96 -12.81 3.36
N ALA A 121 -42.31 -13.59 4.39
CA ALA A 121 -41.53 -13.68 5.62
C ALA A 121 -40.11 -14.21 5.36
N HIS A 122 -39.95 -15.19 4.47
CA HIS A 122 -38.64 -15.67 4.08
C HIS A 122 -37.82 -14.62 3.31
N ILE A 123 -38.48 -13.81 2.46
CA ILE A 123 -37.82 -12.67 1.80
C ILE A 123 -37.38 -11.61 2.84
N GLU A 124 -38.20 -11.31 3.86
CA GLU A 124 -37.83 -10.39 4.95
C GLU A 124 -36.53 -10.85 5.64
N GLU A 125 -36.41 -12.14 5.92
CA GLU A 125 -35.22 -12.75 6.52
C GLU A 125 -33.99 -12.60 5.61
N LEU A 126 -34.10 -12.94 4.33
CA LEU A 126 -33.00 -12.81 3.37
C LEU A 126 -32.51 -11.37 3.25
N VAL A 127 -33.43 -10.40 3.18
CA VAL A 127 -33.08 -8.97 3.14
C VAL A 127 -32.44 -8.52 4.45
N GLY A 128 -32.90 -9.03 5.58
CA GLY A 128 -32.28 -8.82 6.90
C GLY A 128 -30.82 -9.26 6.90
N ASN A 129 -30.55 -10.48 6.44
CA ASN A 129 -29.21 -11.05 6.33
C ASN A 129 -28.33 -10.24 5.35
N SER A 130 -28.88 -9.81 4.21
CA SER A 130 -28.16 -8.93 3.28
C SER A 130 -27.76 -7.60 3.91
N ASN A 131 -28.62 -6.97 4.73
CA ASN A 131 -28.23 -5.74 5.43
C ASN A 131 -27.10 -5.98 6.45
N LEU A 132 -27.13 -7.10 7.19
CA LEU A 132 -26.07 -7.44 8.14
C LEU A 132 -24.73 -7.61 7.43
N ALA A 133 -24.71 -8.35 6.31
CA ALA A 133 -23.52 -8.50 5.49
C ALA A 133 -23.03 -7.14 4.95
N THR A 134 -23.95 -6.30 4.48
CA THR A 134 -23.64 -4.95 3.97
C THR A 134 -22.99 -4.08 5.05
N ASN A 135 -23.51 -4.09 6.29
CA ASN A 135 -22.93 -3.35 7.41
C ASN A 135 -21.52 -3.87 7.78
N ALA A 136 -21.30 -5.18 7.72
CA ALA A 136 -19.98 -5.76 7.95
C ALA A 136 -18.97 -5.30 6.88
N VAL A 137 -19.41 -5.18 5.61
CA VAL A 137 -18.58 -4.62 4.54
C VAL A 137 -18.24 -3.16 4.80
N VAL A 138 -19.19 -2.32 5.24
CA VAL A 138 -18.91 -0.93 5.63
C VAL A 138 -17.82 -0.86 6.70
N TYR A 139 -17.95 -1.68 7.75
CA TYR A 139 -16.93 -1.73 8.82
C TYR A 139 -15.55 -2.11 8.27
N ASN A 140 -15.48 -3.13 7.42
CA ASN A 140 -14.21 -3.54 6.81
C ASN A 140 -13.60 -2.46 5.91
N ILE A 141 -14.42 -1.69 5.19
CA ILE A 141 -13.95 -0.55 4.38
C ILE A 141 -13.27 0.51 5.27
N GLU A 142 -13.85 0.84 6.43
CA GLU A 142 -13.26 1.82 7.36
C GLU A 142 -11.95 1.28 7.98
N VAL A 143 -11.87 -0.02 8.27
CA VAL A 143 -10.63 -0.67 8.70
C VAL A 143 -9.55 -0.57 7.62
N VAL A 144 -9.88 -0.91 6.37
CA VAL A 144 -8.96 -0.80 5.23
C VAL A 144 -8.45 0.64 5.08
N LYS A 145 -9.33 1.64 5.18
CA LYS A 145 -8.97 3.05 5.09
C LYS A 145 -7.96 3.47 6.16
N SER A 146 -8.14 2.99 7.39
CA SER A 146 -7.19 3.22 8.48
C SER A 146 -5.82 2.57 8.21
N SER A 147 -5.82 1.33 7.73
CA SER A 147 -4.59 0.61 7.35
C SER A 147 -3.86 1.30 6.20
N VAL A 148 -4.57 1.76 5.17
CA VAL A 148 -4.03 2.55 4.06
C VAL A 148 -3.31 3.80 4.57
N GLY A 149 -3.91 4.53 5.52
CA GLY A 149 -3.28 5.70 6.13
C GLY A 149 -1.96 5.38 6.85
N THR A 150 -1.93 4.26 7.58
CA THR A 150 -0.71 3.79 8.28
C THR A 150 0.38 3.41 7.28
N VAL A 151 0.05 2.61 6.27
CA VAL A 151 1.00 2.14 5.25
C VAL A 151 1.54 3.31 4.43
N ARG A 152 0.70 4.31 4.12
CA ARG A 152 1.16 5.54 3.47
C ARG A 152 2.24 6.25 4.28
N GLY A 153 2.02 6.45 5.59
CA GLY A 153 3.01 7.10 6.45
C GLY A 153 4.33 6.32 6.52
N GLN A 154 4.28 4.99 6.49
CA GLN A 154 5.48 4.15 6.42
C GLN A 154 6.21 4.30 5.08
N ALA A 155 5.47 4.34 3.97
CA ALA A 155 6.04 4.56 2.63
C ALA A 155 6.71 5.93 2.50
N ASP A 156 6.08 6.98 3.02
CA ASP A 156 6.64 8.34 3.06
C ASP A 156 7.95 8.37 3.89
N ALA A 157 7.95 7.70 5.06
CA ALA A 157 9.15 7.60 5.90
C ALA A 157 10.29 6.83 5.22
N ALA A 158 9.98 5.75 4.51
CA ALA A 158 10.94 4.98 3.74
C ALA A 158 11.50 5.80 2.56
N GLY A 159 10.65 6.55 1.84
CA GLY A 159 11.08 7.49 0.80
C GLY A 159 12.08 8.53 1.32
N ASN A 160 11.78 9.14 2.47
CA ASN A 160 12.71 10.09 3.11
C ASN A 160 14.05 9.44 3.52
N ALA A 161 14.03 8.16 3.93
CA ALA A 161 15.26 7.44 4.28
C ALA A 161 16.14 7.19 3.04
N PHE A 162 15.55 6.88 1.89
CA PHE A 162 16.30 6.75 0.63
C PHE A 162 16.89 8.10 0.18
N GLN A 163 16.14 9.20 0.30
CA GLN A 163 16.68 10.54 0.01
C GLN A 163 17.88 10.88 0.89
N GLN A 164 17.85 10.54 2.19
CA GLN A 164 18.99 10.73 3.08
C GLN A 164 20.21 9.88 2.66
N ILE A 165 20.00 8.67 2.13
CA ILE A 165 21.08 7.84 1.59
C ILE A 165 21.72 8.53 0.38
N VAL A 166 20.92 9.08 -0.53
CA VAL A 166 21.40 9.85 -1.69
C VAL A 166 22.27 11.02 -1.23
N ASP A 167 21.78 11.81 -0.28
CA ASP A 167 22.54 12.96 0.27
C ASP A 167 23.88 12.50 0.89
N HIS A 168 23.87 11.39 1.64
CA HIS A 168 25.09 10.81 2.22
C HIS A 168 26.07 10.28 1.17
N VAL A 169 25.57 9.75 0.05
CA VAL A 169 26.39 9.31 -1.09
C VAL A 169 27.04 10.51 -1.77
N GLU A 170 26.32 11.61 -1.99
CA GLU A 170 26.87 12.84 -2.57
C GLU A 170 28.00 13.41 -1.69
N HIS A 171 27.78 13.49 -0.38
CA HIS A 171 28.81 13.90 0.58
C HIS A 171 30.02 12.97 0.58
N SER A 172 29.81 11.65 0.54
CA SER A 172 30.90 10.66 0.49
C SER A 172 31.72 10.79 -0.79
N THR A 173 31.05 11.05 -1.92
CA THR A 173 31.69 11.30 -3.22
C THR A 173 32.58 12.54 -3.17
N SER A 174 32.07 13.64 -2.61
CA SER A 174 32.86 14.86 -2.41
C SER A 174 34.09 14.62 -1.53
N ASN A 175 33.94 13.87 -0.43
CA ASN A 175 35.07 13.54 0.45
C ASN A 175 36.13 12.70 -0.26
N MET A 176 35.73 11.73 -1.08
CA MET A 176 36.67 10.93 -1.86
C MET A 176 37.48 11.77 -2.85
N VAL A 177 36.85 12.71 -3.56
CA VAL A 177 37.54 13.65 -4.45
C VAL A 177 38.54 14.49 -3.68
N HIS A 178 38.18 14.96 -2.48
CA HIS A 178 39.08 15.73 -1.63
C HIS A 178 40.30 14.91 -1.17
N ILE A 179 40.09 13.70 -0.65
CA ILE A 179 41.17 12.80 -0.21
C ILE A 179 42.08 12.46 -1.40
N GLN A 180 41.53 12.22 -2.59
CA GLN A 180 42.32 11.95 -3.79
C GLN A 180 43.26 13.12 -4.13
N GLY A 181 42.78 14.35 -3.99
CA GLY A 181 43.59 15.56 -4.14
C GLY A 181 44.72 15.64 -3.11
N GLU A 182 44.40 15.49 -1.82
CA GLU A 182 45.40 15.51 -0.74
C GLU A 182 46.46 14.42 -0.90
N MET A 183 46.04 13.22 -1.36
CA MET A 183 46.96 12.12 -1.63
C MET A 183 47.89 12.39 -2.80
N SER A 184 47.40 13.04 -3.86
CA SER A 184 48.23 13.49 -4.98
C SER A 184 49.29 14.48 -4.51
N ASP A 185 48.90 15.48 -3.71
CA ASP A 185 49.81 16.48 -3.15
C ASP A 185 50.86 15.84 -2.23
N LEU A 186 50.43 14.87 -1.41
CA LEU A 186 51.33 14.13 -0.51
C LEU A 186 52.38 13.32 -1.30
N LEU A 187 51.96 12.62 -2.36
CA LEU A 187 52.87 11.86 -3.21
C LEU A 187 53.90 12.78 -3.91
N GLN A 188 53.47 13.97 -4.35
CA GLN A 188 54.37 14.97 -4.91
C GLN A 188 55.38 15.48 -3.87
N MET A 189 54.92 15.79 -2.64
CA MET A 189 55.81 16.18 -1.55
C MET A 189 56.84 15.09 -1.20
N ILE A 190 56.44 13.81 -1.19
CA ILE A 190 57.35 12.68 -0.96
C ILE A 190 58.42 12.61 -2.06
N SER A 191 58.05 12.88 -3.32
CA SER A 191 59.00 12.95 -4.44
C SER A 191 60.03 14.06 -4.26
N HIS A 192 59.59 15.27 -3.89
CA HIS A 192 60.50 16.39 -3.63
C HIS A 192 61.44 16.12 -2.44
N ILE A 193 60.94 15.49 -1.37
CA ILE A 193 61.77 15.06 -0.25
C ILE A 193 62.82 14.05 -0.73
N HIS A 194 62.44 13.12 -1.60
CA HIS A 194 63.38 12.15 -2.16
C HIS A 194 64.54 12.82 -2.89
N GLU A 195 64.24 13.75 -3.79
CA GLU A 195 65.23 14.52 -4.54
C GLU A 195 66.15 15.32 -3.60
N ALA A 196 65.58 16.06 -2.65
CA ALA A 196 66.36 16.84 -1.68
C ALA A 196 67.27 15.95 -0.82
N THR A 197 66.79 14.77 -0.38
CA THR A 197 67.62 13.84 0.40
C THR A 197 68.76 13.25 -0.43
N ALA A 198 68.56 13.00 -1.73
CA ALA A 198 69.60 12.54 -2.63
C ALA A 198 70.67 13.62 -2.85
N GLU A 199 70.27 14.87 -3.00
CA GLU A 199 71.19 16.01 -3.14
C GLU A 199 72.03 16.24 -1.88
N VAL A 200 71.42 16.14 -0.69
CA VAL A 200 72.12 16.22 0.60
C VAL A 200 73.14 15.08 0.74
N ALA A 201 72.77 13.85 0.36
CA ALA A 201 73.68 12.71 0.40
C ALA A 201 74.89 12.92 -0.53
N ALA A 202 74.65 13.37 -1.77
CA ALA A 202 75.71 13.68 -2.73
C ALA A 202 76.65 14.79 -2.22
N SER A 203 76.09 15.84 -1.64
CA SER A 203 76.85 16.95 -1.04
C SER A 203 77.70 16.48 0.15
N ALA A 204 77.16 15.62 1.00
CA ALA A 204 77.89 15.03 2.13
C ALA A 204 79.04 14.13 1.67
N GLU A 205 78.85 13.33 0.61
CA GLU A 205 79.93 12.55 -0.01
C GLU A 205 81.04 13.44 -0.57
N GLN A 206 80.66 14.52 -1.27
CA GLN A 206 81.62 15.48 -1.81
C GLN A 206 82.44 16.13 -0.69
N LEU A 207 81.78 16.60 0.37
CA LEU A 207 82.44 17.20 1.53
C LEU A 207 83.42 16.22 2.19
N ASN A 208 83.00 14.96 2.38
CA ASN A 208 83.86 13.90 2.93
C ASN A 208 85.08 13.60 2.05
N ARG A 209 84.94 13.68 0.73
CA ARG A 209 86.09 13.58 -0.18
C ARG A 209 87.03 14.77 -0.01
N THR A 210 86.49 15.99 0.05
CA THR A 210 87.30 17.20 0.22
C THR A 210 88.07 17.21 1.54
N THR A 211 87.44 16.79 2.65
CA THR A 211 88.11 16.71 3.97
C THR A 211 89.17 15.62 4.05
N LYS A 212 89.07 14.53 3.26
CA LYS A 212 90.14 13.52 3.14
C LYS A 212 91.33 13.96 2.28
N HIS A 213 91.16 15.01 1.47
CA HIS A 213 92.20 15.56 0.61
C HIS A 213 92.91 16.79 1.21
N LEU A 214 92.43 17.28 2.36
CA LEU A 214 93.08 18.28 3.21
C LEU A 214 93.98 17.59 4.25
#